data_AF-A0A2V1GYB1-F1
#
_entry.id   AF-A0A2V1GYB1-F1
#
_cell.length_a   1.000
_cell.length_b   1.000
_cell.length_c   1.000
_cell.angle_alpha   90.00
_cell.angle_beta   90.00
_cell.angle_gamma   90.00
#
_symmetry.space_group_name_H-M   'P 1'
#
loop_
_entity.id
_entity.type
_entity.pdbx_description
1 polymer ?
#
loop_
_entity_poly.entity_id
_entity_poly.type
_entity_poly.pdbx_seq_one_letter_code
_entity_poly.pdbx_strand_id
1 'polypeptide(L)'
;MRRIFYISFIITLSSIILSCGGGSKESSSIRTESYIGPGSTWTVDLSSNDQFSITYRENPQADVELSFSGNYQKLPSGFVAMTVTGSSDSGTVAGSMAFGLEVPGVMFLLQPVGGDGLVPMVSAGNCPNEDYVANWLAINLEDGADLTSIDVDLFGQLGFNTATGVASLTSSYNSAGTRRGSASSFRSGSCQDGILVIDDPVDSDNGDVLYLTDGGGSIIQTNIADDAASLFYFSLPVKSAGTLSGFQGEYVGLALNNGDPDGSQINAVNVSCSNAGVCQLKEVNPLTGVLSSDSATLTLSTPNSPTNGFIAAVMNIDTDNGNFYCMVDRDAAESGTKILMCTGQVPTDNSEYINLMLVSKN
;
A
#
# COMPACT_ATOMS: atom_id res chain seq x y z
N MET A 1 15.78 26.96 9.15
CA MET A 1 16.82 26.98 8.10
C MET A 1 17.23 25.54 7.78
N ARG A 2 16.52 24.88 6.86
CA ARG A 2 16.90 23.53 6.38
C ARG A 2 17.58 23.67 5.02
N ARG A 3 18.74 23.04 4.89
CA ARG A 3 19.57 23.04 3.67
C ARG A 3 18.99 22.01 2.71
N ILE A 4 18.58 22.47 1.53
CA ILE A 4 18.25 21.60 0.39
C ILE A 4 19.59 21.02 -0.10
N PHE A 5 19.79 19.72 0.08
CA PHE A 5 20.91 19.00 -0.52
C PHE A 5 20.57 18.70 -1.97
N TYR A 6 20.98 19.57 -2.89
CA TYR A 6 21.09 19.24 -4.31
C TYR A 6 22.34 18.38 -4.49
N ILE A 7 22.17 17.08 -4.72
CA ILE A 7 23.23 16.21 -5.22
C ILE A 7 22.93 15.91 -6.68
N SER A 8 23.47 16.74 -7.58
CA SER A 8 23.55 16.41 -9.01
C SER A 8 24.61 15.33 -9.19
N PHE A 9 24.18 14.12 -9.54
CA PHE A 9 25.08 13.02 -9.90
C PHE A 9 24.94 12.74 -11.40
N ILE A 10 25.96 13.10 -12.18
CA ILE A 10 26.04 12.83 -13.63
C ILE A 10 26.69 11.46 -13.79
N ILE A 11 25.90 10.45 -14.19
CA ILE A 11 26.42 9.14 -14.60
C ILE A 11 26.58 9.16 -16.12
N THR A 12 27.83 9.20 -16.58
CA THR A 12 28.19 9.02 -18.00
C THR A 12 28.15 7.54 -18.37
N LEU A 13 27.03 7.11 -18.94
CA LEU A 13 26.89 5.76 -19.50
C LEU A 13 27.64 5.66 -20.84
N SER A 14 28.67 4.82 -20.90
CA SER A 14 29.41 4.50 -22.12
C SER A 14 28.69 3.40 -22.92
N SER A 15 28.33 3.71 -24.17
CA SER A 15 27.67 2.78 -25.09
C SER A 15 28.69 1.82 -25.71
N ILE A 16 28.51 0.51 -25.54
CA ILE A 16 29.20 -0.52 -26.33
C ILE A 16 28.18 -1.11 -27.30
N ILE A 17 28.40 -0.86 -28.59
CA ILE A 17 27.68 -1.47 -29.72
C ILE A 17 28.40 -2.77 -30.06
N LEU A 18 27.69 -3.91 -30.11
CA LEU A 18 28.18 -5.12 -30.78
C LEU A 18 27.03 -5.97 -31.36
N SER A 19 26.97 -5.91 -32.69
CA SER A 19 26.81 -6.98 -33.69
C SER A 19 25.56 -7.87 -33.75
N CYS A 20 24.99 -7.87 -34.96
CA CYS A 20 24.00 -8.79 -35.54
C CYS A 20 24.33 -10.28 -35.40
N GLY A 21 23.32 -11.05 -34.99
CA GLY A 21 23.16 -12.48 -35.26
C GLY A 21 21.69 -12.75 -35.53
N GLY A 22 21.35 -13.06 -36.79
CA GLY A 22 19.98 -13.30 -37.25
C GLY A 22 19.45 -14.64 -36.76
N GLY A 23 18.74 -14.60 -35.64
CA GLY A 23 17.73 -15.60 -35.28
C GLY A 23 16.37 -14.93 -35.41
N SER A 24 15.42 -15.57 -36.08
CA SER A 24 14.01 -15.19 -36.11
C SER A 24 13.50 -15.08 -34.67
N LYS A 25 13.49 -13.85 -34.14
CA LYS A 25 12.99 -13.53 -32.80
C LYS A 25 11.49 -13.77 -32.81
N GLU A 26 11.04 -14.79 -32.11
CA GLU A 26 9.68 -14.82 -31.60
C GLU A 26 9.45 -13.47 -30.90
N SER A 27 8.48 -12.71 -31.39
CA SER A 27 8.07 -11.45 -30.79
C SER A 27 7.46 -11.78 -29.44
N SER A 28 8.29 -11.87 -28.39
CA SER A 28 7.83 -11.93 -27.02
C SER A 28 6.93 -10.71 -26.78
N SER A 29 5.62 -10.94 -26.64
CA SER A 29 4.67 -9.89 -26.33
C SER A 29 5.10 -9.19 -25.04
N ILE A 30 5.22 -7.87 -25.06
CA ILE A 30 5.45 -7.07 -23.85
C ILE A 30 4.25 -7.29 -22.93
N ARG A 31 4.50 -7.71 -21.69
CA ARG A 31 3.49 -7.84 -20.65
C ARG A 31 3.49 -6.58 -19.81
N THR A 32 2.34 -6.15 -19.33
CA THR A 32 2.20 -4.99 -18.45
C THR A 32 1.43 -5.42 -17.21
N GLU A 33 2.00 -5.14 -16.05
CA GLU A 33 1.31 -5.21 -14.76
C GLU A 33 0.75 -3.82 -14.46
N SER A 34 -0.56 -3.74 -14.26
CA SER A 34 -1.27 -2.47 -14.02
C SER A 34 -1.81 -2.44 -12.60
N TYR A 35 -1.73 -1.28 -11.95
CA TYR A 35 -2.21 -1.04 -10.60
C TYR A 35 -3.03 0.25 -10.55
N ILE A 36 -4.05 0.29 -9.70
CA ILE A 36 -4.95 1.42 -9.54
C ILE A 36 -5.26 1.71 -8.06
N GLY A 37 -5.41 2.97 -7.69
CA GLY A 37 -5.63 3.37 -6.29
C GLY A 37 -6.27 4.76 -6.08
N PRO A 38 -6.54 5.10 -4.81
CA PRO A 38 -7.24 6.32 -4.37
C PRO A 38 -6.30 7.54 -4.27
N GLY A 39 -6.83 8.65 -3.75
CA GLY A 39 -6.11 9.92 -3.59
C GLY A 39 -6.17 10.76 -4.86
N SER A 40 -7.39 10.85 -5.41
CA SER A 40 -7.65 10.98 -6.85
C SER A 40 -7.15 9.74 -7.60
N THR A 41 -7.73 9.39 -8.74
CA THR A 41 -7.47 8.07 -9.36
C THR A 41 -6.06 8.00 -9.94
N TRP A 42 -5.18 7.27 -9.26
CA TRP A 42 -3.83 6.97 -9.72
C TRP A 42 -3.79 5.62 -10.45
N THR A 43 -2.98 5.54 -11.50
CA THR A 43 -2.68 4.30 -12.21
C THR A 43 -1.18 4.16 -12.41
N VAL A 44 -0.64 2.97 -12.19
CA VAL A 44 0.77 2.62 -12.46
C VAL A 44 0.80 1.41 -13.37
N ASP A 45 1.50 1.53 -14.49
CA ASP A 45 1.79 0.44 -15.41
C ASP A 45 3.29 0.11 -15.35
N LEU A 46 3.62 -1.16 -15.10
CA LEU A 46 4.98 -1.70 -15.11
C LEU A 46 5.10 -2.72 -16.24
N SER A 47 5.86 -2.37 -17.28
CA SER A 47 6.02 -3.21 -18.47
C SER A 47 7.26 -4.10 -18.40
N SER A 48 7.18 -5.30 -18.98
CA SER A 48 8.24 -6.30 -18.96
C SER A 48 9.53 -5.92 -19.72
N ASN A 49 9.56 -4.74 -20.35
CA ASN A 49 10.74 -4.11 -20.96
C ASN A 49 11.26 -2.94 -20.10
N ASP A 50 11.04 -3.01 -18.79
CA ASP A 50 11.55 -2.09 -17.77
C ASP A 50 11.07 -0.64 -17.94
N GLN A 51 9.92 -0.40 -18.60
CA GLN A 51 9.28 0.92 -18.67
C GLN A 51 8.13 1.02 -17.68
N PHE A 52 7.95 2.20 -17.10
CA PHE A 52 6.77 2.51 -16.32
C PHE A 52 5.98 3.70 -16.89
N SER A 53 4.69 3.73 -16.59
CA SER A 53 3.83 4.90 -16.75
C SER A 53 3.03 5.09 -15.46
N ILE A 54 2.88 6.34 -15.02
CA ILE A 54 2.00 6.72 -13.91
C ILE A 54 1.05 7.79 -14.44
N THR A 55 -0.24 7.67 -14.14
CA THR A 55 -1.23 8.72 -14.43
C THR A 55 -2.05 9.06 -13.21
N TYR A 56 -2.54 10.29 -13.17
CA TYR A 56 -3.42 10.82 -12.14
C TYR A 56 -4.62 11.52 -12.79
N ARG A 57 -5.80 11.29 -12.21
CA ARG A 57 -7.08 11.94 -12.56
C ARG A 57 -7.74 12.38 -11.27
N GLU A 58 -8.40 13.55 -11.25
CA GLU A 58 -9.13 14.04 -10.06
C GLU A 58 -10.15 13.02 -9.52
N ASN A 59 -10.83 12.30 -10.42
CA ASN A 59 -11.74 11.20 -10.07
C ASN A 59 -11.74 10.15 -11.20
N PRO A 60 -12.36 8.96 -11.01
CA PRO A 60 -12.35 7.89 -12.00
C PRO A 60 -12.89 8.26 -13.38
N GLN A 61 -13.72 9.31 -13.48
CA GLN A 61 -14.35 9.76 -14.73
C GLN A 61 -13.67 10.99 -15.36
N ALA A 62 -12.77 11.67 -14.65
CA ALA A 62 -12.07 12.85 -15.13
C ALA A 62 -11.00 12.52 -16.17
N ASP A 63 -10.59 13.53 -16.94
CA ASP A 63 -9.43 13.44 -17.84
C ASP A 63 -8.12 13.27 -17.05
N VAL A 64 -7.07 12.75 -17.72
CA VAL A 64 -5.73 12.65 -17.11
C VAL A 64 -5.15 14.05 -16.96
N GLU A 65 -4.81 14.44 -15.74
CA GLU A 65 -4.19 15.73 -15.46
C GLU A 65 -2.67 15.62 -15.42
N LEU A 66 -2.16 14.59 -14.73
CA LEU A 66 -0.73 14.36 -14.58
C LEU A 66 -0.34 12.98 -15.13
N SER A 67 0.82 12.94 -15.76
CA SER A 67 1.41 11.71 -16.28
C SER A 67 2.91 11.74 -16.13
N PHE A 68 3.49 10.61 -15.73
CA PHE A 68 4.91 10.38 -15.58
C PHE A 68 5.27 9.11 -16.34
N SER A 69 6.45 9.09 -16.96
CA SER A 69 6.94 7.90 -17.66
C SER A 69 8.45 7.79 -17.54
N GLY A 70 8.96 6.57 -17.62
CA GLY A 70 10.40 6.33 -17.64
C GLY A 70 10.77 4.88 -17.47
N ASN A 71 11.96 4.64 -16.92
CA ASN A 71 12.47 3.29 -16.70
C ASN A 71 12.32 2.91 -15.23
N TYR A 72 12.04 1.64 -14.96
CA TYR A 72 12.06 1.12 -13.59
C TYR A 72 13.05 -0.04 -13.44
N GLN A 73 13.48 -0.28 -12.20
CA GLN A 73 14.34 -1.40 -11.84
C GLN A 73 13.90 -1.96 -10.49
N LYS A 74 13.73 -3.29 -10.42
CA LYS A 74 13.61 -4.00 -9.14
C LYS A 74 14.99 -4.08 -8.49
N LEU A 75 15.14 -3.48 -7.31
CA LEU A 75 16.40 -3.40 -6.60
C LEU A 75 16.63 -4.67 -5.76
N PRO A 76 17.90 -5.06 -5.48
CA PRO A 76 18.21 -6.13 -4.53
C PRO A 76 17.69 -5.87 -3.12
N SER A 77 17.44 -4.60 -2.78
CA SER A 77 16.79 -4.21 -1.53
C SER A 77 15.34 -4.71 -1.46
N GLY A 78 14.69 -5.02 -2.58
CA GLY A 78 13.28 -5.43 -2.67
C GLY A 78 12.33 -4.30 -3.12
N PHE A 79 12.82 -3.07 -3.23
CA PHE A 79 12.05 -1.92 -3.73
C PHE A 79 12.10 -1.83 -5.26
N VAL A 80 11.11 -1.16 -5.84
CA VAL A 80 11.11 -0.75 -7.25
C VAL A 80 11.58 0.69 -7.33
N ALA A 81 12.70 0.94 -8.00
CA ALA A 81 13.16 2.29 -8.31
C ALA A 81 12.65 2.72 -9.69
N MET A 82 12.11 3.93 -9.79
CA MET A 82 11.57 4.52 -11.01
C MET A 82 12.35 5.79 -11.34
N THR A 83 12.88 5.89 -12.55
CA THR A 83 13.58 7.07 -13.05
C THR A 83 12.77 7.74 -14.14
N VAL A 84 12.27 8.94 -13.87
CA VAL A 84 11.42 9.71 -14.79
C VAL A 84 12.23 10.17 -16.00
N THR A 85 11.72 9.88 -17.20
CA THR A 85 12.26 10.42 -18.46
C THR A 85 11.30 11.39 -19.15
N GLY A 86 10.01 11.33 -18.84
CA GLY A 86 8.99 12.24 -19.35
C GLY A 86 7.90 12.52 -18.32
N SER A 87 7.36 13.74 -18.33
CA SER A 87 6.31 14.21 -17.42
C SER A 87 5.41 15.22 -18.14
N SER A 88 4.11 15.21 -17.85
CA SER A 88 3.21 16.32 -18.22
C SER A 88 3.27 17.48 -17.22
N ASP A 89 3.73 17.24 -15.99
CA ASP A 89 4.04 18.28 -15.02
C ASP A 89 5.35 19.00 -15.38
N SER A 90 5.28 20.33 -15.47
CA SER A 90 6.42 21.21 -15.73
C SER A 90 7.42 21.32 -14.57
N GLY A 91 7.02 20.97 -13.34
CA GLY A 91 7.88 20.99 -12.16
C GLY A 91 8.80 19.77 -12.07
N THR A 92 8.42 18.66 -12.68
CA THR A 92 9.16 17.40 -12.60
C THR A 92 10.29 17.34 -13.63
N VAL A 93 11.53 17.21 -13.15
CA VAL A 93 12.73 17.15 -13.98
C VAL A 93 13.05 15.71 -14.41
N ALA A 94 13.45 15.53 -15.68
CA ALA A 94 13.95 14.24 -16.14
C ALA A 94 15.20 13.80 -15.34
N GLY A 95 15.22 12.53 -14.93
CA GLY A 95 16.21 11.98 -14.00
C GLY A 95 15.77 11.99 -12.53
N SER A 96 14.63 12.61 -12.20
CA SER A 96 14.00 12.44 -10.89
C SER A 96 13.73 10.97 -10.61
N MET A 97 13.94 10.57 -9.35
CA MET A 97 13.72 9.21 -8.90
C MET A 97 12.55 9.14 -7.93
N ALA A 98 11.72 8.12 -8.09
CA ALA A 98 10.74 7.68 -7.10
C ALA A 98 11.01 6.22 -6.75
N PHE A 99 10.45 5.74 -5.65
CA PHE A 99 10.45 4.31 -5.36
C PHE A 99 9.06 3.84 -4.95
N GLY A 100 8.86 2.53 -5.05
CA GLY A 100 7.66 1.87 -4.57
C GLY A 100 7.96 0.46 -4.09
N LEU A 101 6.93 -0.18 -3.55
CA LEU A 101 6.95 -1.58 -3.16
C LEU A 101 5.91 -2.32 -3.99
N GLU A 102 6.33 -3.35 -4.70
CA GLU A 102 5.47 -4.14 -5.57
C GLU A 102 5.28 -5.54 -4.99
N VAL A 103 4.02 -5.99 -4.94
CA VAL A 103 3.69 -7.42 -4.90
C VAL A 103 3.00 -7.75 -6.21
N PRO A 104 3.69 -8.42 -7.14
CA PRO A 104 3.16 -8.70 -8.47
C PRO A 104 1.78 -9.34 -8.44
N GLY A 105 0.84 -8.76 -9.20
CA GLY A 105 -0.55 -9.23 -9.29
C GLY A 105 -1.42 -8.97 -8.06
N VAL A 106 -0.92 -8.24 -7.05
CA VAL A 106 -1.67 -7.94 -5.82
C VAL A 106 -1.73 -6.44 -5.59
N MET A 107 -0.59 -5.79 -5.40
CA MET A 107 -0.54 -4.39 -5.00
C MET A 107 0.74 -3.68 -5.40
N PHE A 108 0.65 -2.36 -5.48
CA PHE A 108 1.79 -1.46 -5.61
C PHE A 108 1.63 -0.31 -4.62
N LEU A 109 2.66 -0.05 -3.83
CA LEU A 109 2.69 1.07 -2.89
C LEU A 109 3.67 2.10 -3.44
N LEU A 110 3.15 3.22 -3.92
CA LEU A 110 3.94 4.29 -4.50
C LEU A 110 4.26 5.33 -3.42
N GLN A 111 5.55 5.65 -3.25
CA GLN A 111 5.93 6.84 -2.47
C GLN A 111 5.34 8.09 -3.14
N PRO A 112 4.83 9.07 -2.38
CA PRO A 112 4.23 10.28 -2.94
C PRO A 112 5.06 10.93 -4.05
N VAL A 113 4.38 11.27 -5.14
CA VAL A 113 4.90 12.08 -6.25
C VAL A 113 4.33 13.48 -6.12
N GLY A 114 4.86 14.24 -5.16
CA GLY A 114 4.32 15.54 -4.74
C GLY A 114 3.24 15.38 -3.65
N GLY A 115 3.51 15.91 -2.45
CA GLY A 115 2.68 15.73 -1.26
C GLY A 115 3.23 14.67 -0.29
N ASP A 116 2.44 14.34 0.73
CA ASP A 116 2.90 13.58 1.90
C ASP A 116 2.22 12.20 2.05
N GLY A 117 1.20 11.92 1.25
CA GLY A 117 0.41 10.69 1.32
C GLY A 117 1.02 9.52 0.55
N LEU A 118 1.02 8.33 1.15
CA LEU A 118 1.30 7.09 0.44
C LEU A 118 0.18 6.86 -0.56
N VAL A 119 0.51 6.42 -1.78
CA VAL A 119 -0.51 6.04 -2.76
C VAL A 119 -0.58 4.51 -2.83
N PRO A 120 -1.47 3.87 -2.03
CA PRO A 120 -1.69 2.44 -2.10
C PRO A 120 -2.44 2.11 -3.39
N MET A 121 -2.06 1.04 -4.08
CA MET A 121 -2.75 0.59 -5.28
C MET A 121 -2.93 -0.91 -5.25
N VAL A 122 -4.01 -1.38 -5.85
CA VAL A 122 -4.27 -2.81 -6.08
C VAL A 122 -4.12 -3.12 -7.56
N SER A 123 -3.93 -4.39 -7.91
CA SER A 123 -3.86 -4.81 -9.32
C SER A 123 -5.13 -4.39 -10.07
N ALA A 124 -4.95 -3.63 -11.15
CA ALA A 124 -6.05 -3.21 -12.02
C ALA A 124 -6.57 -4.39 -12.84
N GLY A 125 -7.87 -4.40 -13.14
CA GLY A 125 -8.47 -5.51 -13.88
C GLY A 125 -9.99 -5.47 -13.89
N ASN A 126 -10.59 -6.65 -13.97
CA ASN A 126 -12.05 -6.76 -13.96
C ASN A 126 -12.61 -6.58 -12.55
N CYS A 127 -13.86 -6.14 -12.48
CA CYS A 127 -14.65 -6.20 -11.26
C CYS A 127 -14.85 -7.66 -10.80
N PRO A 128 -14.92 -7.93 -9.49
CA PRO A 128 -15.19 -9.25 -8.94
C PRO A 128 -16.48 -9.84 -9.52
N ASN A 129 -16.43 -11.12 -9.89
CA ASN A 129 -17.59 -11.88 -10.37
C ASN A 129 -18.21 -12.79 -9.30
N GLU A 130 -17.53 -13.00 -8.18
CA GLU A 130 -17.97 -13.80 -7.04
C GLU A 130 -18.00 -12.97 -5.74
N ASP A 131 -18.98 -13.26 -4.88
CA ASP A 131 -19.04 -12.70 -3.53
C ASP A 131 -17.78 -13.08 -2.75
N TYR A 132 -17.23 -12.14 -1.98
CA TYR A 132 -16.03 -12.41 -1.18
C TYR A 132 -16.08 -11.77 0.20
N VAL A 133 -15.24 -12.31 1.09
CA VAL A 133 -14.94 -11.73 2.40
C VAL A 133 -13.45 -11.44 2.48
N ALA A 134 -13.12 -10.23 2.89
CA ALA A 134 -11.77 -9.75 3.05
C ALA A 134 -11.55 -9.26 4.50
N ASN A 135 -10.31 -9.33 4.97
CA ASN A 135 -9.87 -8.55 6.13
C ASN A 135 -9.52 -7.14 5.63
N TRP A 136 -9.79 -6.12 6.44
CA TRP A 136 -9.42 -4.74 6.12
C TRP A 136 -8.66 -4.09 7.28
N LEU A 137 -7.83 -3.11 6.95
CA LEU A 137 -7.10 -2.23 7.85
C LEU A 137 -7.30 -0.77 7.38
N ALA A 138 -7.47 0.15 8.31
CA ALA A 138 -7.39 1.58 8.03
C ALA A 138 -5.92 1.97 7.81
N ILE A 139 -5.65 2.60 6.67
CA ILE A 139 -4.32 3.09 6.28
C ILE A 139 -4.28 4.62 6.17
N ASN A 140 -5.45 5.27 6.17
CA ASN A 140 -5.64 6.69 6.44
C ASN A 140 -6.86 6.86 7.34
N LEU A 141 -6.80 7.79 8.28
CA LEU A 141 -7.90 8.17 9.18
C LEU A 141 -8.24 9.65 8.98
N GLU A 142 -9.40 10.04 9.50
CA GLU A 142 -9.82 11.45 9.53
C GLU A 142 -8.85 12.29 10.35
N ASP A 143 -8.70 13.56 9.96
CA ASP A 143 -7.84 14.51 10.67
C ASP A 143 -8.27 14.64 12.14
N GLY A 144 -7.32 14.42 13.05
CA GLY A 144 -7.55 14.49 14.49
C GLY A 144 -8.17 13.23 15.10
N ALA A 145 -8.23 12.11 14.37
CA ALA A 145 -8.58 10.82 14.95
C ALA A 145 -7.64 10.47 16.13
N ASP A 146 -8.23 10.13 17.28
CA ASP A 146 -7.49 9.77 18.50
C ASP A 146 -7.59 8.26 18.75
N LEU A 147 -6.48 7.54 18.58
CA LEU A 147 -6.42 6.08 18.77
C LEU A 147 -6.54 5.64 20.23
N THR A 148 -6.50 6.55 21.20
CA THR A 148 -6.87 6.24 22.58
C THR A 148 -8.39 6.17 22.77
N SER A 149 -9.16 6.75 21.85
CA SER A 149 -10.61 6.64 21.82
C SER A 149 -11.04 5.22 21.45
N ILE A 150 -12.04 4.71 22.16
CA ILE A 150 -12.66 3.44 21.83
C ILE A 150 -13.53 3.52 20.57
N ASP A 151 -13.79 4.71 20.05
CA ASP A 151 -14.71 4.97 18.94
C ASP A 151 -14.08 4.90 17.55
N VAL A 152 -12.75 4.83 17.46
CA VAL A 152 -12.03 4.74 16.19
C VAL A 152 -11.93 3.28 15.73
N ASP A 153 -12.49 3.00 14.56
CA ASP A 153 -12.40 1.70 13.89
C ASP A 153 -11.10 1.60 13.08
N LEU A 154 -10.29 0.58 13.35
CA LEU A 154 -8.97 0.41 12.73
C LEU A 154 -8.87 -0.78 11.80
N PHE A 155 -9.59 -1.86 12.10
CA PHE A 155 -9.51 -3.09 11.31
C PHE A 155 -10.77 -3.94 11.46
N GLY A 156 -10.93 -4.91 10.56
CA GLY A 156 -12.03 -5.85 10.66
C GLY A 156 -12.27 -6.66 9.40
N GLN A 157 -13.53 -7.02 9.14
CA GLN A 157 -13.91 -7.80 7.96
C GLN A 157 -14.86 -7.03 7.05
N LEU A 158 -14.59 -7.13 5.75
CA LEU A 158 -15.35 -6.58 4.65
C LEU A 158 -16.06 -7.73 3.94
N GLY A 159 -17.33 -7.57 3.62
CA GLY A 159 -18.06 -8.44 2.71
C GLY A 159 -18.45 -7.67 1.46
N PHE A 160 -18.26 -8.28 0.28
CA PHE A 160 -18.73 -7.74 -1.00
C PHE A 160 -19.73 -8.70 -1.64
N ASN A 161 -20.89 -8.17 -2.05
CA ASN A 161 -21.89 -8.92 -2.78
C ASN A 161 -21.93 -8.44 -4.24
N THR A 162 -21.55 -9.30 -5.18
CA THR A 162 -21.45 -8.97 -6.61
C THR A 162 -22.82 -8.83 -7.27
N ALA A 163 -23.83 -9.55 -6.77
CA ALA A 163 -25.18 -9.46 -7.30
C ALA A 163 -25.83 -8.10 -7.03
N THR A 164 -25.50 -7.44 -5.91
CA THR A 164 -26.02 -6.12 -5.57
C THR A 164 -25.01 -4.99 -5.75
N GLY A 165 -23.72 -5.31 -5.95
CA GLY A 165 -22.63 -4.33 -5.98
C GLY A 165 -22.48 -3.58 -4.65
N VAL A 166 -22.73 -4.27 -3.52
CA VAL A 166 -22.71 -3.67 -2.18
C VAL A 166 -21.54 -4.21 -1.38
N ALA A 167 -20.71 -3.31 -0.87
CA ALA A 167 -19.70 -3.60 0.13
C ALA A 167 -20.25 -3.34 1.55
N SER A 168 -19.73 -4.04 2.55
CA SER A 168 -20.11 -3.83 3.95
C SER A 168 -18.99 -4.17 4.93
N LEU A 169 -18.79 -3.33 5.93
CA LEU A 169 -17.89 -3.59 7.05
C LEU A 169 -18.61 -4.52 8.05
N THR A 170 -18.59 -5.82 7.76
CA THR A 170 -19.26 -6.87 8.54
C THR A 170 -18.75 -6.98 9.98
N SER A 171 -17.51 -6.59 10.24
CA SER A 171 -16.99 -6.37 11.59
C SER A 171 -15.99 -5.23 11.61
N SER A 172 -15.93 -4.53 12.74
CA SER A 172 -14.90 -3.55 13.07
C SER A 172 -14.37 -3.72 14.49
N TYR A 173 -13.11 -3.32 14.67
CA TYR A 173 -12.35 -3.39 15.90
C TYR A 173 -11.50 -2.12 16.04
N ASN A 174 -11.32 -1.66 17.28
CA ASN A 174 -10.48 -0.52 17.62
C ASN A 174 -9.03 -0.93 17.96
N SER A 175 -8.20 0.04 18.36
CA SER A 175 -6.79 -0.15 18.76
C SER A 175 -6.58 -1.12 19.93
N ALA A 176 -7.61 -1.32 20.77
CA ALA A 176 -7.58 -2.30 21.86
C ALA A 176 -8.02 -3.71 21.42
N GLY A 177 -8.38 -3.91 20.14
CA GLY A 177 -8.96 -5.15 19.62
C GLY A 177 -10.36 -5.44 20.13
N THR A 178 -11.04 -4.43 20.67
CA THR A 178 -12.43 -4.57 21.13
C THR A 178 -13.34 -4.49 19.91
N ARG A 179 -14.22 -5.49 19.75
CA ARG A 179 -15.21 -5.50 18.68
C ARG A 179 -16.22 -4.38 18.88
N ARG A 180 -16.42 -3.57 17.85
CA ARG A 180 -17.33 -2.41 17.84
C ARG A 180 -18.70 -2.70 17.23
N GLY A 181 -18.80 -3.72 16.38
CA GLY A 181 -20.04 -4.16 15.74
C GLY A 181 -19.83 -4.46 14.27
N SER A 182 -20.90 -4.44 13.49
CA SER A 182 -20.84 -4.25 12.02
C SER A 182 -20.90 -2.76 11.75
N ALA A 183 -19.86 -2.19 11.14
CA ALA A 183 -19.68 -0.74 11.11
C ALA A 183 -20.62 -0.03 10.13
N SER A 184 -20.94 -0.64 8.98
CA SER A 184 -21.77 0.03 7.96
C SER A 184 -21.89 -0.83 6.71
N SER A 185 -22.99 -0.68 5.97
CA SER A 185 -23.06 -1.07 4.56
C SER A 185 -22.85 0.16 3.70
N PHE A 186 -21.98 0.06 2.69
CA PHE A 186 -21.90 1.06 1.65
C PHE A 186 -23.14 0.96 0.75
N ARG A 187 -23.44 2.00 -0.03
CA ARG A 187 -24.53 1.93 -1.01
C ARG A 187 -24.11 1.06 -2.20
N SER A 188 -25.07 0.64 -3.02
CA SER A 188 -24.78 -0.03 -4.27
C SER A 188 -24.18 0.95 -5.28
N GLY A 189 -23.21 0.49 -6.07
CA GLY A 189 -22.60 1.28 -7.14
C GLY A 189 -22.57 0.57 -8.49
N SER A 190 -21.98 1.23 -9.48
CA SER A 190 -21.62 0.62 -10.76
C SER A 190 -20.13 0.32 -10.77
N CYS A 191 -19.75 -0.93 -11.06
CA CYS A 191 -18.36 -1.33 -11.19
C CYS A 191 -17.94 -1.43 -12.65
N GLN A 192 -16.86 -0.76 -13.02
CA GLN A 192 -16.22 -0.86 -14.31
C GLN A 192 -14.70 -0.86 -14.14
N ASP A 193 -13.99 -1.74 -14.84
CA ASP A 193 -12.53 -1.81 -14.85
C ASP A 193 -11.91 -1.88 -13.43
N GLY A 194 -12.60 -2.61 -12.54
CA GLY A 194 -12.19 -2.79 -11.15
C GLY A 194 -12.50 -1.58 -10.26
N ILE A 195 -13.18 -0.55 -10.77
CA ILE A 195 -13.56 0.63 -9.99
C ILE A 195 -15.07 0.61 -9.76
N LEU A 196 -15.48 0.43 -8.52
CA LEU A 196 -16.86 0.59 -8.08
C LEU A 196 -17.05 2.00 -7.53
N VAL A 197 -17.85 2.79 -8.23
CA VAL A 197 -18.21 4.15 -7.82
C VAL A 197 -19.57 4.09 -7.11
N ILE A 198 -19.60 4.53 -5.86
CA ILE A 198 -20.78 4.52 -4.99
C ILE A 198 -21.30 5.95 -4.86
N ASP A 199 -22.55 6.15 -5.29
CA ASP A 199 -23.16 7.46 -5.59
C ASP A 199 -22.48 8.18 -6.79
N ASP A 200 -23.22 9.03 -7.49
CA ASP A 200 -22.71 9.74 -8.67
C ASP A 200 -21.64 10.77 -8.22
N PRO A 201 -20.36 10.63 -8.62
CA PRO A 201 -19.28 11.52 -8.18
C PRO A 201 -19.47 12.97 -8.65
N VAL A 202 -20.46 13.22 -9.51
CA VAL A 202 -20.84 14.56 -9.99
C VAL A 202 -21.60 15.36 -8.93
N ASP A 203 -22.25 14.72 -7.94
CA ASP A 203 -22.87 15.40 -6.78
C ASP A 203 -21.87 15.40 -5.61
N SER A 204 -21.03 16.43 -5.63
CA SER A 204 -19.66 16.56 -5.11
C SER A 204 -19.41 16.42 -3.62
N ASP A 205 -20.36 15.96 -2.79
CA ASP A 205 -20.23 16.23 -1.35
C ASP A 205 -19.93 14.98 -0.50
N ASN A 206 -20.21 13.74 -0.94
CA ASN A 206 -19.98 12.51 -0.14
C ASN A 206 -19.88 11.21 -0.97
N GLY A 207 -19.10 11.18 -2.05
CA GLY A 207 -18.90 9.95 -2.83
C GLY A 207 -17.95 8.96 -2.14
N ASP A 208 -18.21 7.66 -2.27
CA ASP A 208 -17.27 6.59 -1.90
C ASP A 208 -16.80 5.87 -3.17
N VAL A 209 -15.52 5.49 -3.22
CA VAL A 209 -14.95 4.75 -4.36
C VAL A 209 -14.20 3.53 -3.87
N LEU A 210 -14.46 2.40 -4.50
CA LEU A 210 -13.78 1.14 -4.21
C LEU A 210 -12.98 0.70 -5.43
N TYR A 211 -11.68 0.49 -5.22
CA TYR A 211 -10.77 -0.13 -6.16
C TYR A 211 -10.69 -1.61 -5.83
N LEU A 212 -11.23 -2.45 -6.70
CA LEU A 212 -11.48 -3.87 -6.52
C LEU A 212 -10.58 -4.69 -7.45
N THR A 213 -10.17 -5.86 -6.98
CA THR A 213 -9.49 -6.88 -7.77
C THR A 213 -10.37 -8.10 -7.92
N ASP A 214 -10.24 -8.83 -9.04
CA ASP A 214 -10.92 -10.12 -9.24
C ASP A 214 -10.53 -11.16 -8.15
N GLY A 215 -9.35 -11.00 -7.56
CA GLY A 215 -8.85 -11.84 -6.47
C GLY A 215 -9.41 -11.52 -5.09
N GLY A 216 -10.32 -10.54 -4.94
CA GLY A 216 -10.94 -10.17 -3.66
C GLY A 216 -10.11 -9.25 -2.76
N GLY A 217 -8.99 -8.71 -3.26
CA GLY A 217 -8.33 -7.55 -2.66
C GLY A 217 -9.04 -6.24 -3.06
N SER A 218 -9.03 -5.25 -2.18
CA SER A 218 -9.61 -3.94 -2.48
C SER A 218 -9.03 -2.80 -1.66
N ILE A 219 -9.11 -1.58 -2.21
CA ILE A 219 -8.93 -0.32 -1.48
C ILE A 219 -10.24 0.44 -1.50
N ILE A 220 -10.67 0.95 -0.36
CA ILE A 220 -11.88 1.75 -0.21
C ILE A 220 -11.45 3.16 0.18
N GLN A 221 -11.92 4.15 -0.56
CA GLN A 221 -11.83 5.56 -0.20
C GLN A 221 -13.23 6.08 0.12
N THR A 222 -13.41 6.64 1.30
CA THR A 222 -14.66 7.32 1.67
C THR A 222 -14.52 8.84 1.54
N ASN A 223 -15.65 9.53 1.43
CA ASN A 223 -15.71 11.01 1.42
C ASN A 223 -14.70 11.63 0.44
N ILE A 224 -14.71 11.21 -0.83
CA ILE A 224 -13.70 11.62 -1.84
C ILE A 224 -13.57 13.14 -2.06
N ALA A 225 -14.52 13.93 -1.56
CA ALA A 225 -14.58 15.37 -1.73
C ALA A 225 -13.87 16.17 -0.62
N ASP A 226 -13.57 15.52 0.51
CA ASP A 226 -12.94 16.16 1.67
C ASP A 226 -11.78 15.31 2.15
N ASP A 227 -10.56 15.70 1.72
CA ASP A 227 -9.32 15.00 2.08
C ASP A 227 -9.16 14.85 3.60
N ALA A 228 -9.60 15.84 4.39
CA ALA A 228 -9.49 15.80 5.86
C ALA A 228 -10.45 14.78 6.50
N ALA A 229 -11.54 14.44 5.80
CA ALA A 229 -12.52 13.44 6.24
C ALA A 229 -12.38 12.11 5.47
N SER A 230 -11.40 11.97 4.59
CA SER A 230 -11.26 10.81 3.72
C SER A 230 -10.61 9.66 4.47
N LEU A 231 -11.27 8.51 4.50
CA LEU A 231 -10.74 7.28 5.11
C LEU A 231 -10.29 6.34 4.02
N PHE A 232 -9.12 5.73 4.20
CA PHE A 232 -8.62 4.70 3.29
C PHE A 232 -8.57 3.37 4.01
N TYR A 233 -9.30 2.38 3.49
CA TYR A 233 -9.22 0.99 3.94
C TYR A 233 -8.52 0.14 2.90
N PHE A 234 -7.48 -0.57 3.30
CA PHE A 234 -6.85 -1.60 2.47
C PHE A 234 -7.33 -2.98 2.92
N SER A 235 -7.66 -3.85 1.96
CA SER A 235 -8.22 -5.16 2.26
C SER A 235 -7.66 -6.28 1.38
N LEU A 236 -7.51 -7.46 1.99
CA LEU A 236 -7.09 -8.70 1.33
C LEU A 236 -8.06 -9.84 1.67
N PRO A 237 -8.23 -10.83 0.79
CA PRO A 237 -9.05 -12.00 1.06
C PRO A 237 -8.70 -12.65 2.39
N VAL A 238 -9.71 -13.12 3.13
CA VAL A 238 -9.48 -13.77 4.42
C VAL A 238 -8.71 -15.08 4.22
N LYS A 239 -7.44 -15.09 4.62
CA LYS A 239 -6.60 -16.29 4.70
C LYS A 239 -6.20 -16.53 6.15
N SER A 240 -5.97 -17.79 6.53
CA SER A 240 -5.51 -18.08 7.88
C SER A 240 -4.07 -17.63 8.09
N ALA A 241 -3.80 -17.00 9.23
CA ALA A 241 -2.46 -16.58 9.62
C ALA A 241 -1.50 -17.76 9.85
N GLY A 242 -2.02 -18.97 10.11
CA GLY A 242 -1.20 -20.13 10.41
C GLY A 242 -0.44 -19.99 11.74
N THR A 243 0.88 -20.23 11.72
CA THR A 243 1.74 -20.18 12.91
C THR A 243 2.75 -19.04 12.82
N LEU A 244 3.21 -18.54 13.98
CA LEU A 244 4.24 -17.48 14.04
C LEU A 244 5.52 -17.82 13.27
N SER A 245 5.95 -19.08 13.30
CA SER A 245 7.10 -19.56 12.53
C SER A 245 6.93 -19.39 11.02
N GLY A 246 5.69 -19.32 10.52
CA GLY A 246 5.39 -19.03 9.12
C GLY A 246 5.82 -17.63 8.68
N PHE A 247 6.04 -16.71 9.62
CA PHE A 247 6.48 -15.33 9.38
C PHE A 247 7.98 -15.12 9.59
N GLN A 248 8.74 -16.18 9.89
CA GLN A 248 10.19 -16.08 9.90
C GLN A 248 10.71 -15.65 8.51
N GLY A 249 11.68 -14.75 8.49
CA GLY A 249 12.34 -14.30 7.26
C GLY A 249 12.73 -12.82 7.29
N GLU A 250 13.20 -12.37 6.14
CA GLU A 250 13.52 -10.97 5.88
C GLU A 250 12.40 -10.32 5.06
N TYR A 251 12.08 -9.07 5.36
CA TYR A 251 11.06 -8.28 4.70
C TYR A 251 11.60 -6.90 4.36
N VAL A 252 10.96 -6.25 3.39
CA VAL A 252 11.02 -4.81 3.21
C VAL A 252 9.63 -4.23 3.24
N GLY A 253 9.54 -2.94 3.52
CA GLY A 253 8.25 -2.31 3.60
C GLY A 253 8.31 -0.80 3.68
N LEU A 254 7.13 -0.23 3.88
CA LEU A 254 6.94 1.17 4.20
C LEU A 254 6.27 1.28 5.57
N ALA A 255 6.76 2.20 6.39
CA ALA A 255 6.12 2.66 7.59
C ALA A 255 5.52 4.03 7.33
N LEU A 256 4.22 4.21 7.54
CA LEU A 256 3.52 5.50 7.49
C LEU A 256 3.20 5.89 8.93
N ASN A 257 3.96 6.83 9.50
CA ASN A 257 3.83 7.31 10.86
C ASN A 257 3.16 8.69 10.87
N ASN A 258 1.89 8.76 11.28
CA ASN A 258 1.16 10.02 11.30
C ASN A 258 1.62 10.97 12.41
N GLY A 259 2.30 10.45 13.44
CA GLY A 259 2.92 11.27 14.49
C GLY A 259 4.16 12.04 14.03
N ASP A 260 4.69 11.75 12.83
CA ASP A 260 5.79 12.50 12.25
C ASP A 260 5.28 13.75 11.50
N PRO A 261 6.10 14.81 11.39
CA PRO A 261 5.70 15.99 10.61
C PRO A 261 5.46 15.67 9.13
N ASP A 262 4.55 16.43 8.53
CA ASP A 262 4.30 16.52 7.09
C ASP A 262 5.60 16.42 6.26
N GLY A 263 5.59 15.51 5.30
CA GLY A 263 6.72 15.18 4.41
C GLY A 263 7.78 14.26 5.02
N SER A 264 7.61 13.83 6.26
CA SER A 264 8.49 12.85 6.94
C SER A 264 7.76 11.60 7.43
N GLN A 265 6.47 11.48 7.13
CA GLN A 265 5.60 10.40 7.62
C GLN A 265 5.92 9.04 7.01
N ILE A 266 6.50 8.98 5.81
CA ILE A 266 6.77 7.72 5.11
C ILE A 266 8.25 7.35 5.18
N ASN A 267 8.52 6.23 5.82
CA ASN A 267 9.86 5.68 5.97
C ASN A 267 9.95 4.29 5.34
N ALA A 268 10.96 4.06 4.51
CA ALA A 268 11.26 2.72 4.02
C ALA A 268 11.92 1.90 5.14
N VAL A 269 11.45 0.67 5.34
CA VAL A 269 11.91 -0.21 6.42
C VAL A 269 12.41 -1.55 5.91
N ASN A 270 13.36 -2.12 6.63
CA ASN A 270 13.87 -3.47 6.49
C ASN A 270 13.61 -4.21 7.79
N VAL A 271 13.04 -5.41 7.70
CA VAL A 271 12.55 -6.14 8.87
C VAL A 271 13.06 -7.57 8.87
N SER A 272 13.63 -8.02 9.99
CA SER A 272 14.06 -9.40 10.20
C SER A 272 13.23 -10.04 11.30
N CYS A 273 12.49 -11.10 10.96
CA CYS A 273 11.59 -11.81 11.87
C CYS A 273 12.13 -13.18 12.28
N SER A 274 12.12 -13.43 13.60
CA SER A 274 12.43 -14.73 14.19
C SER A 274 11.25 -15.70 14.13
N ASN A 275 11.51 -16.98 14.39
CA ASN A 275 10.47 -18.02 14.49
C ASN A 275 9.49 -17.82 15.66
N ALA A 276 9.87 -17.02 16.65
CA ALA A 276 9.05 -16.67 17.81
C ALA A 276 8.13 -15.46 17.55
N GLY A 277 8.15 -14.88 16.33
CA GLY A 277 7.35 -13.70 15.99
C GLY A 277 7.96 -12.37 16.46
N VAL A 278 9.21 -12.34 16.92
CA VAL A 278 9.93 -11.09 17.20
C VAL A 278 10.57 -10.60 15.92
N CYS A 279 10.17 -9.42 15.46
CA CYS A 279 10.62 -8.76 14.24
C CYS A 279 11.40 -7.47 14.57
N GLN A 280 12.63 -7.37 14.09
CA GLN A 280 13.49 -6.19 14.24
C GLN A 280 13.35 -5.31 13.01
N LEU A 281 12.91 -4.06 13.20
CA LEU A 281 12.71 -3.08 12.13
C LEU A 281 13.82 -2.06 12.16
N LYS A 282 14.34 -1.71 10.99
CA LYS A 282 15.26 -0.60 10.80
C LYS A 282 14.85 0.19 9.57
N GLU A 283 14.96 1.50 9.64
CA GLU A 283 14.88 2.31 8.43
C GLU A 283 15.97 1.92 7.45
N VAL A 284 15.64 1.96 6.16
CA VAL A 284 16.53 1.62 5.07
C VAL A 284 16.42 2.68 3.99
N ASN A 285 17.55 3.10 3.44
CA ASN A 285 17.54 3.87 2.21
C ASN A 285 17.15 2.92 1.05
N PRO A 286 16.00 3.10 0.39
CA PRO A 286 15.46 2.11 -0.54
C PRO A 286 16.34 1.93 -1.79
N LEU A 287 17.05 2.99 -2.19
CA LEU A 287 17.92 3.01 -3.37
C LEU A 287 19.28 2.35 -3.14
N THR A 288 19.82 2.46 -1.93
CA THR A 288 21.18 1.98 -1.60
C THR A 288 21.20 0.76 -0.68
N GLY A 289 20.10 0.47 0.02
CA GLY A 289 20.01 -0.59 1.01
C GLY A 289 20.70 -0.30 2.34
N VAL A 290 21.25 0.91 2.55
CA VAL A 290 21.92 1.29 3.79
C VAL A 290 20.90 1.38 4.93
N LEU A 291 21.18 0.72 6.05
CA LEU A 291 20.32 0.70 7.23
C LEU A 291 20.66 1.84 8.20
N SER A 292 19.64 2.38 8.86
CA SER A 292 19.80 3.28 10.01
C SER A 292 20.39 2.54 11.22
N SER A 293 20.96 3.31 12.15
CA SER A 293 21.34 2.80 13.48
C SER A 293 20.13 2.52 14.35
N ASP A 294 19.06 3.28 14.15
CA ASP A 294 17.86 3.25 14.98
C ASP A 294 17.02 2.02 14.63
N SER A 295 16.32 1.47 15.63
CA SER A 295 15.54 0.26 15.47
C SER A 295 14.30 0.25 16.33
N ALA A 296 13.24 -0.34 15.79
CA ALA A 296 12.04 -0.70 16.54
C ALA A 296 11.89 -2.23 16.59
N THR A 297 11.12 -2.73 17.55
CA THR A 297 10.78 -4.16 17.62
C THR A 297 9.27 -4.35 17.53
N LEU A 298 8.81 -5.11 16.53
CA LEU A 298 7.43 -5.58 16.44
C LEU A 298 7.37 -7.02 16.96
N THR A 299 6.58 -7.27 17.99
CA THR A 299 6.38 -8.61 18.55
C THR A 299 5.00 -9.11 18.18
N LEU A 300 4.94 -10.07 17.26
CA LEU A 300 3.73 -10.77 16.86
C LEU A 300 3.28 -11.73 17.96
N SER A 301 1.98 -11.79 18.23
CA SER A 301 1.40 -12.60 19.30
C SER A 301 0.54 -13.75 18.75
N THR A 302 -0.72 -13.87 19.18
CA THR A 302 -1.57 -15.01 18.81
C THR A 302 -2.07 -14.86 17.37
N PRO A 303 -1.74 -15.79 16.47
CA PRO A 303 -2.30 -15.79 15.11
C PRO A 303 -3.81 -16.03 15.14
N ASN A 304 -4.52 -15.47 14.16
CA ASN A 304 -5.98 -15.51 14.03
C ASN A 304 -6.71 -14.88 15.22
N SER A 305 -6.18 -13.76 15.74
CA SER A 305 -6.77 -13.00 16.84
C SER A 305 -6.89 -11.52 16.44
N PRO A 306 -8.07 -10.89 16.61
CA PRO A 306 -9.30 -11.42 17.21
C PRO A 306 -10.14 -12.32 16.28
N THR A 307 -9.81 -12.37 14.98
CA THR A 307 -10.47 -13.23 13.98
C THR A 307 -9.46 -13.78 12.98
N ASN A 308 -9.89 -14.71 12.13
CA ASN A 308 -9.05 -15.39 11.14
C ASN A 308 -8.35 -14.39 10.21
N GLY A 309 -7.04 -14.58 10.02
CA GLY A 309 -6.21 -13.74 9.16
C GLY A 309 -5.70 -12.44 9.78
N PHE A 310 -5.95 -12.22 11.08
CA PHE A 310 -5.27 -11.18 11.87
C PHE A 310 -4.27 -11.76 12.86
N ILE A 311 -3.25 -10.98 13.20
CA ILE A 311 -2.30 -11.25 14.27
C ILE A 311 -2.18 -9.98 15.11
N ALA A 312 -2.49 -10.06 16.40
CA ALA A 312 -2.21 -8.96 17.32
C ALA A 312 -0.69 -8.82 17.51
N ALA A 313 -0.19 -7.60 17.64
CA ALA A 313 1.22 -7.32 17.81
C ALA A 313 1.44 -6.12 18.75
N VAL A 314 2.66 -5.99 19.26
CA VAL A 314 3.10 -4.82 20.03
C VAL A 314 4.36 -4.29 19.37
N MET A 315 4.37 -3.00 19.03
CA MET A 315 5.58 -2.32 18.59
C MET A 315 6.22 -1.60 19.79
N ASN A 316 7.52 -1.79 19.95
CA ASN A 316 8.32 -1.13 20.96
C ASN A 316 9.37 -0.24 20.28
N ILE A 317 9.46 1.00 20.75
CA ILE A 317 10.57 1.92 20.49
C ILE A 317 11.11 2.31 21.87
N ASP A 318 12.33 1.88 22.17
CA ASP A 318 12.92 1.98 23.51
C ASP A 318 12.03 1.37 24.62
N THR A 319 11.45 2.21 25.48
CA THR A 319 10.55 1.80 26.58
C THR A 319 9.07 1.97 26.26
N ASP A 320 8.76 2.64 25.17
CA ASP A 320 7.39 2.99 24.79
C ASP A 320 6.78 1.88 23.92
N ASN A 321 5.46 1.72 24.00
CA ASN A 321 4.74 0.65 23.32
C ASN A 321 3.45 1.16 22.67
N GLY A 322 3.16 0.60 21.50
CA GLY A 322 1.90 0.78 20.78
C GLY A 322 1.27 -0.57 20.44
N ASN A 323 -0.07 -0.65 20.49
CA ASN A 323 -0.81 -1.84 20.08
C ASN A 323 -1.00 -1.87 18.57
N PHE A 324 -0.80 -3.03 17.95
CA PHE A 324 -0.92 -3.24 16.51
C PHE A 324 -1.80 -4.44 16.21
N TYR A 325 -2.46 -4.40 15.06
CA TYR A 325 -3.11 -5.56 14.45
C TYR A 325 -2.64 -5.70 13.02
N CYS A 326 -2.22 -6.90 12.68
CA CYS A 326 -1.67 -7.19 11.38
C CYS A 326 -2.56 -8.14 10.58
N MET A 327 -2.99 -7.70 9.40
CA MET A 327 -3.51 -8.59 8.37
C MET A 327 -2.37 -9.31 7.67
N VAL A 328 -2.57 -10.59 7.36
CA VAL A 328 -1.54 -11.43 6.76
C VAL A 328 -2.03 -12.18 5.52
N ASP A 329 -1.17 -12.21 4.50
CA ASP A 329 -1.25 -13.16 3.40
C ASP A 329 0.09 -13.89 3.31
N ARG A 330 0.09 -15.21 3.41
CA ARG A 330 1.33 -16.02 3.39
C ARG A 330 1.71 -16.51 1.99
N ASP A 331 0.83 -16.28 1.02
CA ASP A 331 0.97 -16.75 -0.35
C ASP A 331 0.17 -15.82 -1.27
N ALA A 332 0.63 -14.57 -1.33
CA ALA A 332 -0.01 -13.51 -2.08
C ALA A 332 0.04 -13.84 -3.57
N ALA A 333 -1.13 -13.89 -4.22
CA ALA A 333 -1.30 -14.36 -5.60
C ALA A 333 -0.58 -15.69 -5.93
N GLU A 334 -0.52 -16.63 -4.97
CA GLU A 334 0.11 -17.95 -5.14
C GLU A 334 1.61 -17.88 -5.53
N SER A 335 2.26 -16.76 -5.23
CA SER A 335 3.66 -16.50 -5.60
C SER A 335 4.68 -16.99 -4.56
N GLY A 336 4.22 -17.44 -3.38
CA GLY A 336 5.02 -17.66 -2.19
C GLY A 336 5.39 -16.37 -1.44
N THR A 337 5.03 -15.20 -1.96
CA THR A 337 5.29 -13.91 -1.32
C THR A 337 4.39 -13.75 -0.10
N LYS A 338 4.98 -13.34 1.03
CA LYS A 338 4.24 -13.05 2.25
C LYS A 338 4.03 -11.54 2.36
N ILE A 339 2.81 -11.15 2.70
CA ILE A 339 2.42 -9.79 3.04
C ILE A 339 2.07 -9.77 4.53
N LEU A 340 2.62 -8.79 5.24
CA LEU A 340 2.28 -8.46 6.62
C LEU A 340 1.96 -6.97 6.67
N MET A 341 0.68 -6.63 6.71
CA MET A 341 0.22 -5.24 6.86
C MET A 341 -0.28 -5.04 8.27
N CYS A 342 0.20 -4.04 8.97
CA CYS A 342 -0.20 -3.73 10.33
C CYS A 342 -0.69 -2.30 10.42
N THR A 343 -1.70 -2.08 11.24
CA THR A 343 -2.12 -0.75 11.69
C THR A 343 -2.11 -0.73 13.21
N GLY A 344 -1.79 0.41 13.81
CA GLY A 344 -1.64 0.51 15.25
C GLY A 344 -1.29 1.89 15.75
N GLN A 345 -0.95 1.95 17.03
CA GLN A 345 -0.59 3.18 17.74
C GLN A 345 0.89 3.51 17.55
N VAL A 346 1.22 4.79 17.40
CA VAL A 346 2.62 5.24 17.45
C VAL A 346 3.13 5.01 18.87
N PRO A 347 4.20 4.22 19.10
CA PRO A 347 4.61 3.88 20.46
C PRO A 347 4.88 5.10 21.36
N THR A 348 5.44 6.17 20.81
CA THR A 348 5.77 7.41 21.53
C THR A 348 4.58 8.37 21.69
N ASP A 349 3.49 8.17 20.94
CA ASP A 349 2.24 8.92 21.04
C ASP A 349 1.05 8.04 20.67
N ASN A 350 0.44 7.43 21.69
CA ASN A 350 -0.63 6.45 21.48
C ASN A 350 -1.96 7.05 20.99
N SER A 351 -2.05 8.38 20.83
CA SER A 351 -3.17 9.03 20.15
C SER A 351 -3.04 9.00 18.62
N GLU A 352 -1.82 8.91 18.11
CA GLU A 352 -1.51 8.88 16.69
C GLU A 352 -1.47 7.45 16.13
N TYR A 353 -1.69 7.33 14.82
CA TYR A 353 -1.66 6.05 14.12
C TYR A 353 -0.40 5.85 13.29
N ILE A 354 -0.05 4.58 13.09
CA ILE A 354 1.05 4.16 12.23
C ILE A 354 0.67 2.88 11.49
N ASN A 355 1.00 2.86 10.21
CA ASN A 355 0.86 1.68 9.36
C ASN A 355 2.22 1.10 9.01
N LEU A 356 2.32 -0.22 9.00
CA LEU A 356 3.46 -0.96 8.46
C LEU A 356 2.97 -1.84 7.31
N MET A 357 3.59 -1.72 6.14
CA MET A 357 3.27 -2.56 4.99
C MET A 357 4.52 -3.33 4.58
N LEU A 358 4.59 -4.61 4.95
CA LEU A 358 5.78 -5.44 4.80
C LEU A 358 5.55 -6.54 3.77
N VAL A 359 6.57 -6.79 2.94
CA VAL A 359 6.61 -7.81 1.90
C VAL A 359 7.88 -8.63 2.08
N SER A 360 7.76 -9.96 2.05
CA SER A 360 8.91 -10.85 2.22
C SER A 360 9.90 -10.68 1.06
N LYS A 361 11.19 -10.68 1.38
CA LYS A 361 12.25 -10.84 0.37
C LYS A 361 12.25 -12.30 -0.08
N ASN A 362 12.26 -12.50 -1.39
CA ASN A 362 12.39 -13.84 -2.01
C ASN A 362 13.77 -14.44 -1.80
#